data_AF-A0A929JM45-F1
#
_entry.id   AF-A0A929JM45-F1
#
_cell.length_a   1.000
_cell.length_b   1.000
_cell.length_c   1.000
_cell.angle_alpha   90.00
_cell.angle_beta   90.00
_cell.angle_gamma   90.00
#
_symmetry.space_group_name_H-M   'P 1'
#
loop_
_entity.id
_entity.type
_entity.pdbx_description
1 polymer ?
#
loop_
_entity_poly.entity_id
_entity_poly.type
_entity_poly.pdbx_seq_one_letter_code
_entity_poly.pdbx_strand_id
1 'polypeptide(L)' 'MDASKIAEMDELIRRMRQCAEELKEKDNGIQAVERNVDRILANIKMLELNISDVKELV' A
#
# COMPACT_ATOMS: atom_id res chain seq x y z
N MET A 1 19.09 0.41 -10.96
CA MET A 1 17.63 0.56 -11.13
C MET A 1 17.37 2.03 -11.42
N ASP A 2 16.38 2.39 -12.23
CA ASP A 2 16.09 3.79 -12.53
C ASP A 2 15.38 4.44 -11.32
N ALA A 3 16.03 5.42 -10.68
CA ALA A 3 15.52 6.08 -9.49
C ALA A 3 14.16 6.77 -9.74
N SER A 4 13.90 7.25 -10.97
CA SER A 4 12.60 7.81 -11.35
C SER A 4 11.50 6.76 -11.26
N LYS A 5 11.77 5.55 -11.76
CA LYS A 5 10.79 4.44 -11.71
C LYS A 5 10.52 3.98 -10.28
N ILE A 6 11.54 3.97 -9.40
CA ILE A 6 11.35 3.65 -7.98
C ILE A 6 10.46 4.70 -7.31
N ALA A 7 10.68 5.99 -7.61
CA ALA A 7 9.84 7.06 -7.08
C ALA A 7 8.38 6.96 -7.52
N GLU A 8 8.12 6.66 -8.80
CA GLU A 8 6.78 6.44 -9.34
C GLU A 8 6.07 5.26 -8.66
N MET A 9 6.79 4.15 -8.45
CA MET A 9 6.23 2.99 -7.74
C MET A 9 5.93 3.29 -6.27
N ASP A 10 6.83 3.99 -5.55
CA ASP A 10 6.59 4.42 -4.17
C ASP A 10 5.34 5.30 -4.05
N GLU A 11 5.14 6.23 -4.98
CA GLU A 11 3.93 7.07 -4.99
C GLU A 11 2.65 6.25 -5.19
N LEU A 12 2.67 5.28 -6.12
CA LEU A 12 1.54 4.38 -6.35
C LEU A 12 1.24 3.51 -5.12
N ILE A 13 2.27 2.97 -4.46
CA ILE A 13 2.13 2.16 -3.24
C ILE A 13 1.50 2.98 -2.11
N ARG A 14 1.95 4.23 -1.90
CA ARG A 14 1.38 5.14 -0.90
C ARG A 14 -0.09 5.46 -1.18
N ARG A 15 -0.44 5.70 -2.44
CA ARG A 15 -1.84 5.93 -2.85
C ARG A 15 -2.71 4.69 -2.63
N MET A 16 -2.21 3.50 -2.96
CA MET A 16 -2.92 2.25 -2.68
C MET A 16 -3.18 2.08 -1.19
N ARG A 17 -2.20 2.42 -0.34
CA ARG A 17 -2.36 2.39 1.12
C ARG A 17 -3.50 3.29 1.58
N GLN A 18 -3.47 4.56 1.16
CA GLN A 18 -4.51 5.52 1.52
C GLN A 18 -5.90 5.06 1.09
N CYS A 19 -6.05 4.55 -0.14
CA CYS A 19 -7.33 4.02 -0.61
C CYS A 19 -7.79 2.79 0.21
N ALA A 20 -6.87 1.91 0.61
CA ALA A 20 -7.21 0.75 1.42
C ALA A 20 -7.62 1.14 2.85
N GLU A 21 -6.93 2.12 3.46
CA GLU A 21 -7.29 2.68 4.77
C GLU A 21 -8.67 3.38 4.70
N GLU A 22 -8.92 4.18 3.68
CA GLU A 22 -10.24 4.81 3.46
C GLU A 22 -11.35 3.77 3.27
N LEU A 23 -11.09 2.68 2.53
CA LEU A 23 -12.05 1.59 2.38
C LEU A 23 -12.34 0.90 3.71
N LYS A 24 -11.32 0.76 4.58
CA LYS A 24 -11.50 0.20 5.93
C LYS A 24 -12.44 1.07 6.77
N GLU A 25 -12.24 2.39 6.74
CA GLU A 25 -13.09 3.33 7.48
C GLU A 25 -14.56 3.31 7.00
N LYS A 26 -14.79 2.90 5.75
CA LYS A 26 -16.12 2.85 5.11
C LYS A 26 -16.73 1.44 5.05
N ASP A 27 -16.11 0.42 5.66
CA ASP A 27 -16.57 -0.97 5.54
C ASP A 27 -17.95 -1.22 6.17
N ASN A 28 -18.40 -0.34 7.08
CA ASN A 28 -19.67 -0.41 7.78
C ASN A 28 -19.95 -1.77 8.45
N GLY A 29 -18.90 -2.45 8.96
CA GLY A 29 -19.03 -3.73 9.65
C GLY A 29 -19.24 -4.94 8.72
N ILE A 30 -19.04 -4.76 7.41
CA ILE A 30 -19.06 -5.88 6.46
C ILE A 30 -17.77 -6.70 6.65
N GLN A 31 -17.84 -7.78 7.44
CA GLN A 31 -16.69 -8.63 7.77
C GLN A 31 -15.89 -9.12 6.55
N ALA A 32 -16.56 -9.35 5.42
CA ALA A 32 -15.88 -9.75 4.19
C ALA A 32 -15.00 -8.61 3.62
N VAL A 33 -15.45 -7.36 3.75
CA VAL A 33 -14.67 -6.18 3.35
C VAL A 33 -13.51 -5.99 4.32
N GLU A 34 -13.76 -5.96 5.64
CA GLU A 34 -12.73 -5.87 6.69
C GLU A 34 -11.56 -6.82 6.45
N ARG A 35 -11.87 -8.13 6.30
CA ARG A 35 -10.84 -9.18 6.10
C ARG A 35 -10.06 -9.01 4.80
N ASN A 36 -10.71 -8.53 3.74
CA ASN A 36 -10.02 -8.32 2.47
C ASN A 36 -9.14 -7.07 2.53
N VAL A 37 -9.61 -6.00 3.16
CA VAL A 37 -8.83 -4.78 3.38
C VAL A 37 -7.60 -5.06 4.23
N ASP A 38 -7.71 -5.88 5.28
CA ASP A 38 -6.57 -6.30 6.09
C ASP A 38 -5.50 -7.05 5.28
N ARG A 39 -5.92 -7.96 4.40
CA ARG A 39 -5.00 -8.68 3.50
C ARG A 39 -4.35 -7.74 2.48
N ILE A 40 -5.12 -6.78 1.94
CA ILE A 40 -4.59 -5.77 1.01
C ILE A 40 -3.53 -4.93 1.72
N LEU A 41 -3.81 -4.43 2.92
CA LEU A 41 -2.86 -3.64 3.72
C LEU A 41 -1.59 -4.43 4.05
N ALA A 42 -1.70 -5.73 4.36
CA ALA A 42 -0.53 -6.58 4.58
C ALA A 42 0.33 -6.74 3.32
N ASN A 43 -0.29 -6.92 2.15
CA ASN A 43 0.45 -6.99 0.88
C ASN A 43 1.08 -5.64 0.49
N ILE A 44 0.37 -4.54 0.71
CA ILE A 44 0.91 -3.19 0.52
C ILE A 44 2.12 -2.98 1.42
N LYS A 45 2.07 -3.45 2.68
CA LYS A 45 3.23 -3.35 3.58
C LYS A 45 4.46 -4.07 3.04
N MET A 46 4.29 -5.23 2.41
CA MET A 46 5.41 -5.91 1.73
C MET A 46 5.95 -5.10 0.55
N LEU A 47 5.08 -4.45 -0.23
CA LEU A 47 5.51 -3.59 -1.32
C LEU A 47 6.27 -2.35 -0.82
N GLU A 48 5.85 -1.75 0.30
CA GLU A 48 6.59 -0.67 0.97
C GLU A 48 8.02 -1.13 1.32
N LEU A 49 8.17 -2.30 1.95
CA LEU A 49 9.49 -2.86 2.27
C LEU A 49 10.33 -3.13 1.02
N ASN A 50 9.70 -3.50 -0.11
CA ASN A 50 10.40 -3.84 -1.34
C ASN A 50 10.81 -2.62 -2.17
N ILE A 51 10.06 -1.51 -2.07
CA ILE A 51 10.23 -0.33 -2.93
C ILE A 51 10.49 0.93 -2.11
N SER A 52 9.60 1.27 -1.18
CA SER A 52 9.68 2.51 -0.40
C SER A 52 10.93 2.54 0.50
N ASP A 53 11.27 1.43 1.15
CA ASP A 53 12.48 1.33 1.97
C ASP A 53 13.74 1.33 1.09
N VAL A 54 13.69 0.68 -0.08
CA VAL A 54 14.81 0.66 -1.04
C VAL A 54 15.05 2.04 -1.64
N LYS A 55 14.00 2.85 -1.82
CA LYS A 55 14.09 4.23 -2.31
C LYS A 55 14.99 5.10 -1.43
N GLU A 56 15.08 4.83 -0.14
CA GLU A 56 15.96 5.59 0.77
C GLU A 56 17.46 5.28 0.56
N LEU A 57 17.78 4.27 -0.25
CA LEU A 57 19.15 3.79 -0.49
C LEU A 57 19.68 4.10 -1.90
N VAL A 58 18.88 4.74 -2.76
CA VAL A 58 19.19 4.97 -4.19
C VAL A 58 19.17 6.43 -4.60
#